data_AF-A0AAV9GR64-F1
#
_entry.id   AF-A0AAV9GR64-F1
#
_cell.length_a   1.000
_cell.length_b   1.000
_cell.length_c   1.000
_cell.angle_alpha   90.00
_cell.angle_beta   90.00
_cell.angle_gamma   90.00
#
_symmetry.space_group_name_H-M   'P 1'
#
loop_
_entity.id
_entity.type
_entity.pdbx_description
1 polymer ?
#
loop_
_entity_poly.entity_id
_entity_poly.type
_entity_poly.pdbx_seq_one_letter_code
_entity_poly.pdbx_strand_id
1 'polypeptide(L)'
;MTRLTFLLTLTALASTALANPVANPISNLDTRQPGGCAVILCPPDTTCKTIDGKSQCVPNSQVCGPTICEKGLVCCNASCGMCVKPGMACIQIACGPPCGKAGLCPYGEECCNESCGYCRKPGEGCTKEFCGV
;
A
#
# COMPACT_ATOMS: atom_id res chain seq x y z
N MET A 1 57.73 -64.81 28.25
CA MET A 1 58.22 -63.43 28.12
C MET A 1 57.01 -62.55 27.83
N THR A 2 56.33 -62.11 28.89
CA THR A 2 56.40 -60.75 29.47
C THR A 2 55.37 -59.83 28.81
N ARG A 3 54.26 -59.62 29.54
CA ARG A 3 53.46 -58.38 29.71
C ARG A 3 53.01 -57.67 28.41
N LEU A 4 51.76 -57.23 28.28
CA LEU A 4 51.27 -56.09 29.05
C LEU A 4 49.77 -55.89 28.76
N THR A 5 48.93 -56.20 29.73
CA THR A 5 47.51 -55.82 29.76
C THR A 5 47.42 -54.29 29.92
N PHE A 6 47.05 -53.59 28.85
CA PHE A 6 46.74 -52.16 28.91
C PHE A 6 45.25 -51.98 29.25
N LEU A 7 44.98 -51.80 30.55
CA LEU A 7 43.69 -51.35 31.07
C LEU A 7 43.50 -49.87 30.71
N LEU A 8 42.74 -49.60 29.65
CA LEU A 8 42.23 -48.25 29.37
C LEU A 8 40.96 -48.03 30.20
N THR A 9 41.12 -47.46 31.39
CA THR A 9 40.00 -47.05 32.25
C THR A 9 39.35 -45.80 31.66
N LEU A 10 38.17 -45.95 31.05
CA LEU A 10 37.29 -44.83 30.71
C LEU A 10 36.70 -44.26 32.01
N THR A 11 37.28 -43.19 32.54
CA THR A 11 36.61 -42.38 33.57
C THR A 11 35.56 -41.52 32.87
N ALA A 12 34.31 -41.95 32.94
CA ALA A 12 33.17 -41.12 32.56
C ALA A 12 33.02 -40.00 33.59
N LEU A 13 33.41 -38.77 33.21
CA LEU A 13 33.08 -37.57 33.97
C LEU A 13 31.56 -37.36 33.89
N ALA A 14 30.86 -37.70 34.97
CA ALA A 14 29.46 -37.37 35.13
C ALA A 14 29.34 -35.86 35.38
N SER A 15 29.03 -35.10 34.32
CA SER A 15 28.67 -33.69 34.42
C SER A 15 27.32 -33.58 35.13
N THR A 16 27.33 -33.15 36.39
CA THR A 16 26.12 -32.76 37.11
C THR A 16 25.59 -31.46 36.51
N ALA A 17 24.55 -31.58 35.68
CA ALA A 17 23.79 -30.43 35.20
C ALA A 17 23.00 -29.84 36.37
N LEU A 18 23.46 -28.72 36.90
CA LEU A 18 22.65 -27.87 37.79
C LEU A 18 21.58 -27.20 36.91
N ALA A 19 20.37 -27.76 36.92
CA ALA A 19 19.20 -27.09 36.40
C ALA A 19 18.88 -25.90 37.31
N ASN A 20 19.27 -24.70 36.89
CA ASN A 20 18.75 -23.48 37.52
C ASN A 20 17.27 -23.36 37.18
N PRO A 21 16.38 -23.09 38.14
CA PRO A 21 15.01 -22.71 37.81
C PRO A 21 15.07 -21.34 37.14
N VAL A 22 14.91 -21.33 35.82
CA VAL A 22 14.55 -20.11 35.11
C VAL A 22 13.23 -19.67 35.71
N ALA A 23 13.27 -18.61 36.51
CA ALA A 23 12.09 -17.85 36.85
C ALA A 23 11.47 -17.42 35.52
N ASN A 24 10.38 -18.08 35.12
CA ASN A 24 9.52 -17.58 34.08
C ASN A 24 8.80 -16.38 34.69
N PRO A 25 9.09 -15.13 34.27
CA PRO A 25 8.11 -14.09 34.53
C PRO A 25 6.85 -14.49 33.78
N ILE A 26 5.74 -14.59 34.51
CA ILE A 26 4.41 -14.54 33.94
C ILE A 26 4.31 -13.16 33.28
N SER A 27 4.76 -13.01 32.05
CA SER A 27 4.20 -12.02 31.16
C SER A 27 2.96 -12.65 30.54
N ASN A 28 1.92 -12.74 31.37
CA ASN A 28 0.58 -12.45 30.87
C ASN A 28 0.61 -10.99 30.43
N LEU A 29 1.27 -10.76 29.30
CA LEU A 29 1.07 -9.59 28.51
C LEU A 29 -0.08 -9.98 27.61
N ASP A 30 -1.29 -9.89 28.16
CA ASP A 30 -2.42 -9.43 27.37
C ASP A 30 -1.98 -8.10 26.76
N THR A 31 -1.22 -8.18 25.67
CA THR A 31 -0.70 -7.00 24.97
C THR A 31 -1.84 -6.51 24.10
N ARG A 32 -2.89 -5.97 24.73
CA ARG A 32 -3.48 -4.74 24.20
C ARG A 32 -2.43 -3.63 24.34
N GLN A 33 -1.25 -3.77 23.73
CA GLN A 33 -0.52 -2.59 23.31
C GLN A 33 -1.47 -1.95 22.31
N PRO A 34 -1.86 -0.67 22.46
CA PRO A 34 -2.51 0.04 21.38
C PRO A 34 -1.48 0.21 20.26
N GLY A 35 -1.22 -0.85 19.50
CA GLY A 35 -0.36 -0.84 18.34
C GLY A 35 -1.11 -0.29 17.14
N GLY A 36 -0.38 0.34 16.22
CA GLY A 36 -0.94 0.83 14.97
C GLY A 36 -1.61 2.20 15.09
N CYS A 37 -2.80 2.36 14.50
CA CYS A 37 -3.46 3.66 14.40
C CYS A 37 -4.00 4.23 15.71
N ALA A 38 -3.94 3.47 16.80
CA ALA A 38 -4.30 3.97 18.13
C ALA A 38 -3.23 4.91 18.74
N VAL A 39 -1.98 4.85 18.27
CA VAL A 39 -0.85 5.64 18.81
C VAL A 39 -0.14 6.50 17.76
N ILE A 40 -0.49 6.37 16.48
CA ILE A 40 0.10 7.16 15.40
C ILE A 40 -0.64 8.48 15.25
N LEU A 41 0.09 9.58 15.41
CA LEU A 41 -0.34 10.90 14.99
C LEU A 41 0.10 11.12 13.55
N CYS A 42 -0.87 11.30 12.66
CA CYS A 42 -0.60 11.61 11.27
C CYS A 42 -0.49 13.14 11.07
N PRO A 43 0.28 13.61 10.07
CA PRO A 43 0.34 15.02 9.73
C PRO A 43 -1.04 15.54 9.27
N PRO A 44 -1.24 16.87 9.21
CA PRO A 44 -2.46 17.45 8.68
C PRO A 44 -2.86 16.87 7.31
N ASP A 45 -4.16 16.84 7.05
CA ASP A 45 -4.76 16.32 5.81
C ASP A 45 -4.51 14.84 5.50
N THR A 46 -4.03 14.08 6.49
CA THR A 46 -3.92 12.62 6.42
C THR A 46 -4.66 11.96 7.58
N THR A 47 -5.02 10.70 7.42
CA THR A 47 -5.66 9.86 8.45
C THR A 47 -4.91 8.54 8.55
N CYS A 48 -4.76 8.01 9.77
CA CYS A 48 -4.20 6.68 9.94
C CYS A 48 -5.19 5.60 9.49
N LYS A 49 -4.72 4.67 8.64
CA LYS A 49 -5.40 3.42 8.31
C LYS A 49 -4.47 2.23 8.51
N THR A 50 -5.03 1.10 8.92
CA THR A 50 -4.32 -0.19 8.93
C THR A 50 -4.44 -0.82 7.54
N ILE A 51 -3.32 -1.01 6.86
CA ILE A 51 -3.19 -1.57 5.51
C ILE A 51 -2.16 -2.69 5.56
N ASP A 52 -2.56 -3.90 5.18
CA ASP A 52 -1.74 -5.12 5.28
C ASP A 52 -1.15 -5.34 6.68
N GLY A 53 -1.96 -5.09 7.72
CA GLY A 53 -1.55 -5.21 9.11
C GLY A 53 -0.62 -4.11 9.62
N LYS A 54 -0.26 -3.13 8.77
CA LYS A 54 0.61 -1.99 9.13
C LYS A 54 -0.20 -0.70 9.16
N SER A 55 0.00 0.10 10.18
CA SER A 55 -0.56 1.45 10.27
C SER A 55 0.18 2.42 9.34
N GLN A 56 -0.57 3.07 8.45
CA GLN A 56 -0.06 4.04 7.48
C GLN A 56 -0.93 5.30 7.49
N CYS A 57 -0.27 6.46 7.39
CA CYS A 57 -0.95 7.74 7.17
C CYS A 57 -1.30 7.88 5.68
N VAL A 58 -2.58 8.03 5.39
CA VAL A 58 -3.09 8.15 4.02
C VAL A 58 -3.84 9.48 3.85
N PRO A 59 -3.81 10.11 2.66
CA PRO A 59 -4.48 11.39 2.43
C PRO A 59 -5.99 11.33 2.70
N ASN A 60 -6.55 12.43 3.24
CA ASN A 60 -7.98 12.61 3.45
C ASN A 60 -8.74 12.84 2.14
N SER A 61 -8.12 13.52 1.20
CA SER A 61 -8.50 13.63 -0.20
C SER A 61 -7.31 14.19 -0.97
N GLN A 62 -7.19 13.89 -2.26
CA GLN A 62 -6.12 14.43 -3.09
C GLN A 62 -6.55 14.55 -4.54
N VAL A 63 -6.05 15.56 -5.23
CA VAL A 63 -6.29 15.74 -6.68
C VAL A 63 -5.51 14.68 -7.46
N CYS A 64 -6.16 14.07 -8.44
CA CYS A 64 -5.60 13.07 -9.34
C CYS A 64 -6.09 13.37 -10.77
N GLY A 65 -5.46 14.33 -11.44
CA GLY A 65 -5.90 14.80 -12.76
C GLY A 65 -7.35 15.27 -12.75
N PRO A 66 -8.26 14.68 -13.56
CA PRO A 66 -9.66 15.11 -13.63
C PRO A 66 -10.51 14.68 -12.42
N THR A 67 -9.99 13.87 -11.51
CA THR A 67 -10.72 13.36 -10.34
C THR A 67 -10.09 13.80 -9.02
N ILE A 68 -10.85 13.76 -7.94
CA ILE A 68 -10.34 13.87 -6.58
C ILE A 68 -10.52 12.51 -5.93
N CYS A 69 -9.42 11.92 -5.46
CA CYS A 69 -9.46 10.65 -4.76
C CYS A 69 -10.09 10.82 -3.37
N GLU A 70 -11.03 9.94 -3.06
CA GLU A 70 -11.67 9.88 -1.75
C GLU A 70 -10.69 9.50 -0.62
N LYS A 71 -11.17 9.65 0.62
CA LYS A 71 -10.39 9.40 1.82
C LYS A 71 -9.76 8.01 1.88
N GLY A 72 -8.44 8.02 2.00
CA GLY A 72 -7.62 6.83 2.09
C GLY A 72 -7.45 6.07 0.78
N LEU A 73 -7.75 6.70 -0.36
CA LEU A 73 -7.26 6.29 -1.67
C LEU A 73 -6.01 7.10 -2.03
N VAL A 74 -5.16 6.50 -2.88
CA VAL A 74 -3.97 7.13 -3.46
C VAL A 74 -4.15 7.33 -4.95
N CYS A 75 -3.64 8.46 -5.47
CA CYS A 75 -3.59 8.69 -6.90
C CYS A 75 -2.62 7.69 -7.53
N CYS A 76 -3.14 6.78 -8.33
CA CYS A 76 -2.34 5.82 -9.08
C CYS A 76 -1.87 6.45 -10.39
N ASN A 77 -2.79 7.04 -11.15
CA ASN A 77 -2.48 7.59 -12.46
C ASN A 77 -3.23 8.89 -12.67
N ALA A 78 -2.51 10.00 -12.60
CA ALA A 78 -3.08 11.33 -12.76
C ALA A 78 -3.62 11.57 -14.16
N SER A 79 -2.99 11.04 -15.23
CA SER A 79 -3.49 11.21 -16.60
C SER A 79 -4.89 10.62 -16.78
N CYS A 80 -5.19 9.54 -16.04
CA CYS A 80 -6.45 8.82 -16.12
C CYS A 80 -7.41 9.12 -14.96
N GLY A 81 -7.01 9.95 -13.99
CA GLY A 81 -7.73 10.15 -12.74
C GLY A 81 -8.02 8.86 -11.96
N MET A 82 -7.11 7.89 -11.99
CA MET A 82 -7.29 6.60 -11.34
C MET A 82 -6.87 6.66 -9.87
N CYS A 83 -7.83 6.41 -8.99
CA CYS A 83 -7.63 6.27 -7.56
C CYS A 83 -7.65 4.81 -7.16
N VAL A 84 -6.69 4.38 -6.33
CA VAL A 84 -6.60 3.00 -5.85
C VAL A 84 -6.39 2.96 -4.34
N LYS A 85 -6.61 1.78 -3.75
CA LYS A 85 -6.22 1.55 -2.34
C LYS A 85 -4.69 1.52 -2.25
N PRO A 86 -4.10 2.02 -1.17
CA PRO A 86 -2.66 1.89 -0.95
C PRO A 86 -2.25 0.41 -0.93
N GLY A 87 -1.06 0.12 -1.46
CA GLY A 87 -0.53 -1.24 -1.59
C GLY A 87 -0.99 -1.99 -2.85
N MET A 88 -1.97 -1.46 -3.60
CA MET A 88 -2.40 -2.06 -4.87
C MET A 88 -1.41 -1.78 -5.99
N ALA A 89 -1.32 -2.72 -6.95
CA ALA A 89 -0.60 -2.50 -8.19
C ALA A 89 -1.20 -1.32 -8.97
N CYS A 90 -0.34 -0.55 -9.61
CA CYS A 90 -0.73 0.64 -10.34
C CYS A 90 -0.21 0.57 -11.79
N ILE A 91 -1.12 0.74 -12.75
CA ILE A 91 -0.78 0.80 -14.17
C ILE A 91 -0.62 2.26 -14.62
N GLN A 92 0.53 2.56 -15.21
CA GLN A 92 0.84 3.87 -15.79
C GLN A 92 0.52 3.87 -17.29
N ILE A 93 -0.77 3.78 -17.62
CA ILE A 93 -1.26 3.94 -18.99
C ILE A 93 -1.46 5.42 -19.33
N ALA A 94 -1.20 5.80 -20.58
CA ALA A 94 -1.54 7.13 -21.06
C ALA A 94 -3.03 7.21 -21.40
N CYS A 95 -3.74 8.17 -20.81
CA CYS A 95 -5.12 8.49 -21.16
C CYS A 95 -5.18 9.74 -22.03
N GLY A 96 -6.28 9.89 -22.79
CA GLY A 96 -6.52 11.11 -23.56
C GLY A 96 -6.86 12.32 -22.67
N PRO A 97 -7.08 13.48 -23.28
CA PRO A 97 -7.42 14.70 -22.54
C PRO A 97 -8.80 14.60 -21.89
N PRO A 98 -9.07 15.39 -20.83
CA PRO A 98 -10.40 15.48 -20.26
C PRO A 98 -11.40 16.10 -21.26
N CYS A 99 -12.66 15.66 -21.22
CA CYS A 99 -13.68 16.18 -22.13
C CYS A 99 -15.11 16.09 -21.58
N GLY A 100 -15.55 17.14 -20.88
CA GLY A 100 -16.95 17.30 -20.50
C GLY A 100 -17.57 16.08 -19.83
N LYS A 101 -18.78 15.72 -20.29
CA LYS A 101 -19.52 14.53 -19.82
C LYS A 101 -18.83 13.20 -20.17
N ALA A 102 -17.94 13.14 -21.16
CA ALA A 102 -17.20 11.93 -21.50
C ALA A 102 -16.08 11.62 -20.48
N GLY A 103 -15.71 12.59 -19.64
CA GLY A 103 -14.63 12.44 -18.67
C GLY A 103 -13.27 12.52 -19.35
N LEU A 104 -12.90 11.53 -20.16
CA LEU A 104 -11.64 11.46 -20.91
C LEU A 104 -11.90 11.02 -22.35
N CYS A 105 -11.15 11.59 -23.30
CA CYS A 105 -11.14 11.10 -24.67
C CYS A 105 -10.27 9.83 -24.81
N PRO A 106 -10.54 8.99 -25.83
CA PRO A 106 -9.64 7.92 -26.22
C PRO A 106 -8.21 8.41 -26.45
N TYR A 107 -7.23 7.53 -26.22
CA TYR A 107 -5.84 7.87 -26.47
C TYR A 107 -5.61 8.22 -27.95
N GLY A 108 -4.95 9.36 -28.20
CA GLY A 108 -4.71 9.87 -29.55
C GLY A 108 -5.83 10.77 -30.11
N GLU A 109 -6.89 11.01 -29.35
CA GLU A 109 -7.96 11.93 -29.70
C GLU A 109 -7.87 13.26 -28.92
N GLU A 110 -8.56 14.28 -29.43
CA GLU A 110 -8.69 15.61 -28.82
C GLU A 110 -10.14 15.89 -28.43
N CYS A 111 -10.34 16.66 -27.36
CA CYS A 111 -11.69 17.10 -27.00
C CYS A 111 -12.17 18.13 -28.02
N CYS A 112 -13.22 17.79 -28.76
CA CYS A 112 -13.89 18.68 -29.70
C CYS A 112 -14.87 19.60 -28.97
N ASN A 113 -15.73 19.02 -28.15
CA ASN A 113 -16.81 19.78 -27.53
C ASN A 113 -16.93 19.40 -26.05
N GLU A 114 -16.49 20.31 -25.18
CA GLU A 114 -16.58 20.12 -23.72
C GLU A 114 -18.03 20.10 -23.20
N SER A 115 -18.95 20.83 -23.83
CA SER A 115 -20.36 20.83 -23.40
C SER A 115 -21.00 19.45 -23.63
N CYS A 116 -20.67 18.83 -24.76
CA CYS A 116 -21.23 17.54 -25.17
C CYS A 116 -20.38 16.33 -24.75
N GLY A 117 -19.12 16.54 -24.37
CA GLY A 117 -18.15 15.46 -24.20
C GLY A 117 -17.81 14.75 -25.52
N TYR A 118 -17.75 15.49 -26.64
CA TYR A 118 -17.40 14.90 -27.93
C TYR A 118 -15.90 14.91 -28.17
N CYS A 119 -15.37 13.73 -28.47
CA CYS A 119 -13.97 13.49 -28.84
C CYS A 119 -13.86 13.25 -30.34
N ARG A 120 -12.68 13.48 -30.88
CA ARG A 120 -12.41 13.34 -32.31
C ARG A 120 -10.94 13.08 -32.59
N LYS A 121 -10.64 12.68 -33.81
CA LYS A 121 -9.26 12.59 -34.27
C LYS A 121 -8.67 13.97 -34.58
N PRO A 122 -7.35 14.12 -34.45
CA PRO A 122 -6.65 15.31 -34.91
C PRO A 122 -6.96 15.60 -36.39
N GLY A 123 -7.30 16.85 -36.71
CA GLY A 123 -7.52 17.32 -38.08
C GLY A 123 -8.92 17.16 -38.67
N GLU A 124 -9.87 16.55 -37.97
CA GLU A 124 -11.29 16.49 -38.39
C GLU A 124 -12.02 17.86 -38.23
N GLY A 125 -13.33 17.91 -38.46
CA GLY A 125 -14.19 19.08 -38.15
C GLY A 125 -14.70 19.01 -36.70
N CYS A 126 -15.16 20.12 -36.13
CA CYS A 126 -15.74 20.12 -34.78
C CYS A 126 -17.03 20.93 -34.72
N THR A 127 -18.05 20.40 -34.02
CA THR A 127 -19.33 21.07 -33.81
C THR A 127 -19.26 22.01 -32.61
N LYS A 128 -19.92 23.17 -32.71
CA LYS A 128 -19.97 24.19 -31.64
C LYS A 128 -21.34 24.26 -30.96
N GLU A 129 -22.01 23.12 -30.85
CA GLU A 129 -23.29 23.05 -30.17
C GLU A 129 -23.12 23.05 -28.64
N PHE A 130 -24.19 23.41 -27.94
CA PHE A 130 -24.23 23.38 -26.48
C PHE A 130 -25.19 22.28 -26.05
N CYS A 131 -24.66 21.21 -25.45
CA CYS A 131 -25.43 20.06 -24.98
C CYS A 131 -25.85 20.23 -23.51
N GLY A 132 -26.38 21.42 -23.19
CA GLY A 132 -26.80 21.84 -21.84
C GLY A 132 -27.27 20.69 -20.95
N VAL A 133 -26.76 20.69 -19.71
CA VAL A 133 -26.80 19.56 -18.77
C VAL A 133 -28.16 18.89 -18.66
#